data_AF-A0A8S9TVK8-F1
#
_entry.id   AF-A0A8S9TVK8-F1
#
_cell.length_a   1.000
_cell.length_b   1.000
_cell.length_c   1.000
_cell.angle_alpha   90.00
_cell.angle_beta   90.00
_cell.angle_gamma   90.00
#
_symmetry.space_group_name_H-M   'P 1'
#
loop_
_entity.id
_entity.type
_entity.pdbx_description
1 polymer ?
#
loop_
_entity_poly.entity_id
_entity_poly.type
_entity_poly.pdbx_seq_one_letter_code
_entity_poly.pdbx_strand_id
1 'polypeptide(L)'
;MFDLGPLKRWMGQRPEAVLTFSYGFVHSRRDSCSTEAFTGAAANGHLDVLVWLYQFYRDLGHPVDEMAVAAAHGQLRVVKAIQRWVSFLDCDMALNSAAANGHVDVVDYFLTNAYHGVQFSLGWS
;
A
#
# COMPACT_ATOMS: atom_id res chain seq x y z
N MET A 1 -17.38 -54.65 9.14
CA MET A 1 -17.05 -54.10 7.83
C MET A 1 -17.96 -52.91 7.57
N PHE A 2 -17.47 -51.71 7.84
CA PHE A 2 -18.09 -50.46 7.42
C PHE A 2 -16.97 -49.57 6.90
N ASP A 3 -17.11 -49.17 5.64
CA ASP A 3 -16.10 -48.44 4.88
C ASP A 3 -16.10 -46.96 5.30
N LEU A 4 -14.91 -46.42 5.60
CA LEU A 4 -14.70 -45.05 6.08
C LEU A 4 -13.80 -44.24 5.13
N GLY A 5 -14.11 -44.27 3.84
CA GLY A 5 -13.72 -43.17 2.93
C GLY A 5 -14.59 -41.92 3.14
N PRO A 6 -14.17 -40.73 2.68
CA PRO A 6 -12.82 -40.18 2.70
C PRO A 6 -12.73 -38.95 3.65
N LEU A 7 -13.19 -39.08 4.89
CA LEU A 7 -13.19 -37.99 5.90
C LEU A 7 -11.85 -37.85 6.67
N LYS A 8 -10.72 -37.95 5.97
CA LYS A 8 -9.36 -37.71 6.49
C LYS A 8 -8.52 -36.75 5.63
N ARG A 9 -9.17 -35.87 4.86
CA ARG A 9 -8.49 -34.92 3.94
C ARG A 9 -8.29 -33.50 4.48
N TRP A 10 -8.90 -33.12 5.60
CA TRP A 10 -9.02 -31.70 6.02
C TRP A 10 -8.62 -31.37 7.48
N MET A 11 -7.88 -32.24 8.18
CA MET A 11 -7.36 -31.94 9.53
C MET A 11 -5.88 -32.34 9.70
N GLY A 12 -5.02 -31.87 8.78
CA GLY A 12 -3.57 -31.99 8.92
C GLY A 12 -2.80 -31.68 7.64
N GLN A 13 -2.39 -30.41 7.48
CA GLN A 13 -1.24 -29.98 6.66
C GLN A 13 -0.93 -28.48 6.83
N ARG A 14 -0.10 -28.19 7.84
CA ARG A 14 0.99 -27.20 7.82
C ARG A 14 2.19 -27.87 8.53
N PRO A 15 3.45 -27.46 8.30
CA PRO A 15 3.95 -26.48 7.31
C PRO A 15 4.18 -27.20 5.94
N GLU A 16 5.13 -26.94 5.02
CA GLU A 16 6.37 -26.13 4.96
C GLU A 16 6.64 -25.62 3.53
N ALA A 17 7.41 -24.53 3.42
CA ALA A 17 7.95 -23.90 2.20
C ALA A 17 6.91 -23.43 1.15
N VAL A 18 7.15 -22.43 0.30
CA VAL A 18 8.38 -21.71 -0.08
C VAL A 18 8.10 -20.19 -0.05
N LEU A 19 9.14 -19.39 0.22
CA LEU A 19 9.14 -17.93 0.08
C LEU A 19 8.50 -17.48 -1.25
N THR A 20 7.29 -16.92 -1.19
CA THR A 20 6.70 -16.18 -2.32
C THR A 20 6.62 -14.72 -1.94
N PHE A 21 7.59 -13.95 -2.44
CA PHE A 21 7.69 -12.52 -2.28
C PHE A 21 6.64 -11.85 -3.19
N SER A 22 5.38 -11.89 -2.79
CA SER A 22 4.29 -11.17 -3.44
C SER A 22 3.34 -10.66 -2.36
N TYR A 23 3.29 -9.34 -2.18
CA TYR A 23 2.34 -8.69 -1.28
C TYR A 23 0.92 -9.21 -1.54
N GLY A 24 0.22 -9.56 -0.46
CA GLY A 24 -1.06 -10.25 -0.55
C GLY A 24 -2.15 -9.36 -1.12
N PHE A 25 -2.43 -9.48 -2.41
CA PHE A 25 -3.57 -8.84 -3.07
C PHE A 25 -4.88 -9.56 -2.69
N VAL A 26 -5.29 -9.44 -1.42
CA VAL A 26 -6.47 -10.08 -0.84
C VAL A 26 -7.75 -9.28 -1.13
N HIS A 27 -8.09 -9.13 -2.41
CA HIS A 27 -9.34 -8.47 -2.82
C HIS A 27 -10.55 -9.39 -2.65
N SER A 28 -11.15 -9.34 -1.45
CA SER A 28 -12.52 -9.82 -1.20
C SER A 28 -13.52 -8.95 -1.95
N ARG A 29 -14.36 -9.58 -2.80
CA ARG A 29 -15.26 -8.95 -3.80
C ARG A 29 -16.38 -8.03 -3.28
N ARG A 30 -16.33 -7.59 -2.02
CA ARG A 30 -17.21 -6.55 -1.46
C ARG A 30 -16.45 -5.31 -1.03
N ASP A 31 -15.19 -5.46 -0.66
CA ASP A 31 -14.30 -4.34 -0.31
C ASP A 31 -13.77 -3.68 -1.61
N SER A 32 -13.55 -4.50 -2.65
CA SER A 32 -12.97 -4.12 -3.94
C SER A 32 -13.57 -2.87 -4.57
N CYS A 33 -14.91 -2.81 -4.76
CA CYS A 33 -15.56 -1.69 -5.45
C CYS A 33 -15.39 -0.33 -4.75
N SER A 34 -15.03 -0.30 -3.47
CA SER A 34 -14.75 0.95 -2.74
C SER A 34 -13.28 1.30 -2.83
N THR A 35 -12.38 0.34 -2.57
CA THR A 35 -10.92 0.51 -2.69
C THR A 35 -10.49 0.87 -4.13
N GLU A 36 -11.19 0.36 -5.14
CA GLU A 36 -11.04 0.73 -6.56
C GLU A 36 -11.28 2.23 -6.81
N ALA A 37 -12.20 2.87 -6.08
CA ALA A 37 -12.45 4.30 -6.22
C ALA A 37 -11.33 5.15 -5.60
N PHE A 38 -10.82 4.76 -4.43
CA PHE A 38 -9.67 5.42 -3.81
C PHE A 38 -8.40 5.25 -4.66
N THR A 39 -8.04 4.01 -5.01
CA THR A 39 -6.85 3.72 -5.84
C THR A 39 -6.96 4.34 -7.24
N GLY A 40 -8.14 4.35 -7.86
CA GLY A 40 -8.38 5.04 -9.13
C GLY A 40 -8.24 6.56 -9.04
N ALA A 41 -8.73 7.19 -7.96
CA ALA A 41 -8.50 8.61 -7.72
C ALA A 41 -7.01 8.92 -7.45
N ALA A 42 -6.31 8.03 -6.75
CA ALA A 42 -4.89 8.13 -6.48
C ALA A 42 -4.03 8.03 -7.75
N ALA A 43 -4.29 7.05 -8.63
CA ALA A 43 -3.61 6.87 -9.91
C ALA A 43 -3.73 8.08 -10.84
N ASN A 44 -4.92 8.72 -10.86
CA ASN A 44 -5.21 9.88 -11.69
C ASN A 44 -4.85 11.23 -11.03
N GLY A 45 -4.26 11.23 -9.83
CA GLY A 45 -3.86 12.45 -9.13
C GLY A 45 -5.02 13.29 -8.59
N HIS A 46 -6.22 12.73 -8.50
CA HIS A 46 -7.46 13.42 -8.13
C HIS A 46 -7.56 13.60 -6.60
N LEU A 47 -6.69 14.44 -6.05
CA LEU A 47 -6.60 14.72 -4.62
C LEU A 47 -7.94 15.18 -4.01
N ASP A 48 -8.70 16.01 -4.72
CA ASP A 48 -9.98 16.53 -4.21
C ASP A 48 -11.02 15.41 -4.06
N VAL A 49 -11.01 14.42 -4.96
CA VAL A 49 -11.84 13.21 -4.89
C VAL A 49 -11.40 12.31 -3.74
N LEU A 50 -10.09 12.12 -3.54
CA LEU A 50 -9.56 11.39 -2.38
C LEU A 50 -9.95 12.07 -1.06
N VAL A 51 -9.84 13.40 -0.97
CA VAL A 51 -10.25 14.16 0.23
C VAL A 51 -11.74 14.00 0.50
N TRP A 52 -12.58 14.00 -0.55
CA TRP A 52 -14.02 13.73 -0.42
C TRP A 52 -14.29 12.29 0.05
N LEU A 53 -13.64 11.30 -0.56
CA LEU A 53 -13.76 9.88 -0.17
C LEU A 53 -13.32 9.66 1.29
N TYR A 54 -12.22 10.27 1.72
CA TYR A 54 -11.73 10.21 3.11
C TYR A 54 -12.61 10.98 4.12
N GLN A 55 -13.49 11.89 3.67
CA GLN A 55 -14.48 12.53 4.55
C GLN A 55 -15.72 11.67 4.79
N PHE A 56 -16.20 10.93 3.78
CA PHE A 56 -17.46 10.18 3.85
C PHE A 56 -17.30 8.66 4.03
N TYR A 57 -16.15 8.10 3.60
CA TYR A 57 -15.92 6.65 3.47
C TYR A 57 -14.54 6.23 4.02
N ARG A 58 -14.03 6.94 5.04
CA ARG A 58 -12.68 6.75 5.61
C ARG A 58 -12.30 5.28 5.87
N ASP A 59 -13.25 4.48 6.37
CA ASP A 59 -13.00 3.09 6.79
C ASP A 59 -12.80 2.11 5.62
N LEU A 60 -12.99 2.58 4.37
CA LEU A 60 -12.80 1.82 3.13
C LEU A 60 -11.49 2.21 2.39
N GLY A 61 -10.75 3.19 2.92
CA GLY A 61 -9.49 3.66 2.36
C GLY A 61 -8.28 2.90 2.94
N HIS A 62 -7.37 2.52 2.05
CA HIS A 62 -6.12 1.83 2.33
C HIS A 62 -4.93 2.72 1.92
N PRO A 63 -4.55 3.70 2.77
CA PRO A 63 -3.65 4.78 2.35
C PRO A 63 -2.25 4.31 1.95
N VAL A 64 -1.80 3.14 2.42
CA VAL A 64 -0.54 2.52 1.97
C VAL A 64 -0.62 2.10 0.50
N ASP A 65 -1.68 1.38 0.12
CA ASP A 65 -1.88 0.91 -1.26
C ASP A 65 -2.16 2.08 -2.21
N GLU A 66 -2.94 3.07 -1.78
CA GLU A 66 -3.23 4.28 -2.56
C GLU A 66 -1.99 5.16 -2.75
N MET A 67 -1.13 5.27 -1.74
CA MET A 67 0.16 5.96 -1.87
C MET A 67 1.09 5.19 -2.82
N ALA A 68 1.10 3.85 -2.78
CA ALA A 68 1.88 3.03 -3.69
C ALA A 68 1.41 3.17 -5.14
N VAL A 69 0.09 3.19 -5.38
CA VAL A 69 -0.50 3.45 -6.70
C VAL A 69 -0.23 4.88 -7.17
N ALA A 70 -0.42 5.90 -6.31
CA ALA A 70 -0.07 7.28 -6.65
C ALA A 70 1.41 7.42 -7.02
N ALA A 71 2.30 6.76 -6.29
CA ALA A 71 3.74 6.76 -6.56
C ALA A 71 4.10 6.02 -7.86
N ALA A 72 3.43 4.90 -8.15
CA ALA A 72 3.56 4.15 -9.42
C ALA A 72 3.15 4.97 -10.66
N HIS A 73 2.30 6.00 -10.48
CA HIS A 73 1.83 6.89 -11.54
C HIS A 73 2.44 8.31 -11.47
N GLY A 74 3.44 8.56 -10.60
CA GLY A 74 4.12 9.86 -10.50
C GLY A 74 3.28 10.97 -9.87
N GLN A 75 2.22 10.62 -9.13
CA GLN A 75 1.25 11.58 -8.59
C GLN A 75 1.73 12.22 -7.28
N LEU A 76 2.84 12.95 -7.36
CA LEU A 76 3.54 13.58 -6.23
C LEU A 76 2.62 14.42 -5.32
N ARG A 77 1.59 15.07 -5.87
CA ARG A 77 0.60 15.84 -5.09
C ARG A 77 -0.26 14.96 -4.18
N VAL A 78 -0.62 13.77 -4.62
CA VAL A 78 -1.38 12.79 -3.82
C VAL A 78 -0.47 12.14 -2.79
N VAL A 79 0.74 11.70 -3.19
CA VAL A 79 1.74 11.14 -2.27
C VAL A 79 2.02 12.10 -1.11
N LYS A 80 2.23 13.40 -1.39
CA LYS A 80 2.41 14.45 -0.38
C LYS A 80 1.25 14.61 0.61
N ALA A 81 0.02 14.34 0.17
CA ALA A 81 -1.16 14.41 1.02
C ALA A 81 -1.29 13.17 1.91
N ILE A 82 -1.18 11.98 1.31
CA ILE A 82 -1.34 10.69 2.01
C ILE A 82 -0.20 10.44 3.02
N GLN A 83 1.02 10.90 2.73
CA GLN A 83 2.17 10.83 3.64
C GLN A 83 1.89 11.44 5.03
N ARG A 84 0.92 12.35 5.15
CA ARG A 84 0.52 12.96 6.44
C ARG A 84 -0.30 12.03 7.34
N TRP A 85 -0.78 10.91 6.79
CA TRP A 85 -1.63 9.93 7.46
C TRP A 85 -0.95 8.56 7.64
N VAL A 86 0.20 8.36 6.99
CA VAL A 86 0.93 7.08 6.88
C VAL A 86 2.32 7.22 7.48
N SER A 87 2.83 6.16 8.13
CA SER A 87 4.18 6.19 8.70
C SER A 87 5.24 6.06 7.61
N PHE A 88 6.42 6.62 7.85
CA PHE A 88 7.52 6.51 6.88
C PHE A 88 7.91 5.05 6.57
N LEU A 89 7.75 4.15 7.54
CA LEU A 89 8.03 2.71 7.39
C LEU A 89 7.15 2.01 6.34
N ASP A 90 5.96 2.55 6.04
CA ASP A 90 5.05 1.96 5.05
C ASP A 90 5.34 2.48 3.62
N CYS A 91 6.35 3.34 3.45
CA CYS A 91 6.68 3.97 2.17
C CYS A 91 7.52 3.09 1.25
N ASP A 92 8.09 1.97 1.74
CA ASP A 92 8.96 1.08 0.96
C ASP A 92 8.31 0.58 -0.33
N MET A 93 7.02 0.23 -0.30
CA MET A 93 6.31 -0.18 -1.52
C MET A 93 6.15 0.98 -2.50
N ALA A 94 5.78 2.16 -2.01
CA ALA A 94 5.58 3.35 -2.84
C ALA A 94 6.89 3.84 -3.47
N LEU A 95 7.99 3.81 -2.72
CA LEU A 95 9.33 4.13 -3.19
C LEU A 95 9.78 3.17 -4.30
N ASN A 96 9.63 1.85 -4.08
CA ASN A 96 9.96 0.84 -5.08
C ASN A 96 9.10 0.98 -6.35
N SER A 97 7.80 1.24 -6.21
CA SER A 97 6.89 1.46 -7.34
C SER A 97 7.21 2.74 -8.14
N ALA A 98 7.58 3.84 -7.47
CA ALA A 98 8.03 5.05 -8.15
C ALA A 98 9.36 4.82 -8.89
N ALA A 99 10.32 4.14 -8.24
CA ALA A 99 11.61 3.83 -8.84
C ALA A 99 11.47 2.89 -10.07
N ALA A 100 10.63 1.86 -9.98
CA ALA A 100 10.38 0.92 -11.08
C ALA A 100 9.74 1.59 -12.31
N ASN A 101 8.91 2.62 -12.12
CA ASN A 101 8.28 3.38 -13.20
C ASN A 101 9.06 4.64 -13.62
N GLY A 102 10.20 4.92 -12.99
CA GLY A 102 11.05 6.07 -13.34
C GLY A 102 10.55 7.43 -12.84
N HIS A 103 9.67 7.47 -11.82
CA HIS A 103 9.14 8.70 -11.23
C HIS A 103 10.13 9.31 -10.22
N VAL A 104 11.21 9.87 -10.77
CA VAL A 104 12.34 10.44 -10.02
C VAL A 104 11.91 11.54 -9.04
N ASP A 105 10.88 12.33 -9.37
CA ASP A 105 10.33 13.39 -8.53
C ASP A 105 9.66 12.87 -7.24
N VAL A 106 9.04 11.68 -7.33
CA VAL A 106 8.46 10.99 -6.18
C VAL A 106 9.55 10.32 -5.34
N VAL A 107 10.55 9.70 -5.98
CA VAL A 107 11.71 9.08 -5.30
C VAL A 107 12.52 10.15 -4.54
N ASP A 108 12.83 11.27 -5.18
CA ASP A 108 13.58 12.38 -4.59
C ASP A 108 12.84 13.00 -3.39
N TYR A 109 11.51 13.14 -3.49
CA TYR A 109 10.67 13.58 -2.38
C TYR A 109 10.71 12.63 -1.18
N PHE A 110 10.57 11.32 -1.42
CA PHE A 110 10.65 10.32 -0.35
C PHE A 110 12.04 10.32 0.31
N LEU A 111 13.13 10.34 -0.48
CA LEU A 111 14.49 10.38 0.04
C LEU A 111 14.76 11.65 0.84
N THR A 112 14.42 12.83 0.29
CA THR A 112 14.60 14.12 0.98
C THR A 112 13.88 14.15 2.34
N ASN A 113 12.63 13.65 2.38
CA ASN A 113 11.89 13.56 3.64
C ASN A 113 12.47 12.52 4.60
N ALA A 114 12.97 11.39 4.10
CA ALA A 114 13.64 10.37 4.90
C ALA A 114 14.87 10.95 5.61
N TYR A 115 15.75 11.61 4.85
CA TYR A 115 16.98 12.20 5.37
C TYR A 115 16.69 13.32 6.37
N HIS A 116 15.69 14.19 6.12
CA HIS A 116 15.26 15.17 7.12
C HIS A 116 14.73 14.53 8.40
N GLY A 117 14.00 13.41 8.33
CA GLY A 117 13.54 12.67 9.50
C GLY A 117 14.68 12.12 10.38
N VAL A 118 15.79 11.70 9.76
CA VAL A 118 16.99 11.23 10.48
C VAL A 118 17.85 12.39 11.01
N GLN A 119 17.90 13.51 10.28
CA GLN A 119 18.75 14.65 10.64
C GLN A 119 18.27 15.37 11.93
N PHE A 120 17.00 15.22 12.30
CA PHE A 120 16.48 15.69 13.60
C PHE A 120 16.76 14.74 14.79
N SER A 121 17.13 13.48 14.56
CA SER A 121 17.49 12.55 15.65
C SER A 121 19.00 12.53 15.92
N LEU A 122 19.82 12.70 14.88
CA LEU A 122 21.27 12.90 14.98
C LEU A 122 21.60 14.40 15.08
N GLY A 123 21.15 15.00 16.18
CA GLY A 123 21.68 16.28 16.62
C GLY A 123 23.16 16.13 16.98
N TRP A 124 24.04 16.61 16.11
CA TRP A 124 25.47 16.77 16.42
C TRP A 124 25.61 17.92 17.43
N SER A 125 25.80 17.57 18.69
CA SER A 125 26.12 18.47 19.80
C SER A 125 27.50 18.15 20.39
#